data_AF-A0A9W6QJL1-F1
#
_entry.id   AF-A0A9W6QJL1-F1
#
_cell.length_a   1.000
_cell.length_b   1.000
_cell.length_c   1.000
_cell.angle_alpha   90.00
_cell.angle_beta   90.00
_cell.angle_gamma   90.00
#
_symmetry.space_group_name_H-M   'P 1'
#
loop_
_entity.id
_entity.type
_entity.pdbx_description
1 polymer ?
#
loop_
_entity_poly.entity_id
_entity_poly.type
_entity_poly.pdbx_seq_one_letter_code
_entity_poly.pdbx_strand_id
1 'polypeptide(L)'
;MSHTYAAEEVWLPASELVADWDSGFHDLLLGDRLRMSAYAEAIAEVVRPGAVVLDLGTGTGILARWALEAGAARVYGLDFAESVLATAAQRLGDAGLADRFVPVAGMSFDVALPERVDVIVSETLGNLVDNEGCVAILADARHRFLAEGGTMLPISAQCYLVPVAATTAHQRVATGEVHGAQAIAGSDGGLGARDPFSLYYDTIVPIATHLASPRAITSHTFGEDAIAAATVSTPYTVRRDGVFTGFKGYFVSTLSPSVALDLSGDDIASGSTSDSWKHAFLPVREPVAVRQGDRLVLDFAWIPRGSLGNDYRWSGRVVRRGEVVAEFDHGTAAVVGGAA
;
A
#
# COMPACT_ATOMS: atom_id res chain seq x y z
N MET A 1 -22.86 4.71 4.81
CA MET A 1 -23.20 5.26 3.47
C MET A 1 -21.99 4.97 2.59
N SER A 2 -22.15 4.27 1.47
CA SER A 2 -21.04 4.03 0.53
C SER A 2 -20.61 5.38 -0.04
N HIS A 3 -19.46 5.88 0.39
CA HIS A 3 -18.83 7.01 -0.29
C HIS A 3 -18.27 6.46 -1.60
N THR A 4 -18.72 6.99 -2.72
CA THR A 4 -18.21 6.59 -4.04
C THR A 4 -17.04 7.51 -4.36
N TYR A 5 -15.82 6.98 -4.36
CA TYR A 5 -14.63 7.76 -4.73
C TYR A 5 -14.65 8.09 -6.22
N ALA A 6 -14.38 9.35 -6.54
CA ALA A 6 -14.34 9.80 -7.93
C ALA A 6 -12.93 9.67 -8.53
N ALA A 7 -12.88 9.50 -9.86
CA ALA A 7 -11.62 9.57 -10.59
C ALA A 7 -10.92 10.92 -10.35
N GLU A 8 -9.61 10.88 -10.15
CA GLU A 8 -8.77 12.05 -9.86
C GLU A 8 -9.18 12.87 -8.62
N GLU A 9 -9.98 12.30 -7.72
CA GLU A 9 -10.19 12.83 -6.37
C GLU A 9 -8.95 12.54 -5.50
N VAL A 10 -8.43 13.59 -4.87
CA VAL A 10 -7.13 13.56 -4.17
C VAL A 10 -7.35 13.44 -2.68
N TRP A 11 -6.79 12.39 -2.07
CA TRP A 11 -6.84 12.16 -0.63
C TRP A 11 -5.44 12.14 -0.04
N LEU A 12 -5.27 12.63 1.19
CA LEU A 12 -4.03 12.42 1.92
C LEU A 12 -3.73 10.91 2.07
N PRO A 13 -2.46 10.50 1.98
CA PRO A 13 -2.10 9.09 2.14
C PRO A 13 -2.52 8.51 3.48
N ALA A 14 -3.38 7.50 3.47
CA ALA A 14 -3.75 6.79 4.69
C ALA A 14 -2.55 6.10 5.36
N SER A 15 -1.61 5.64 4.53
CA SER A 15 -0.32 5.03 4.95
C SER A 15 0.60 5.98 5.73
N GLU A 16 0.41 7.30 5.64
CA GLU A 16 1.16 8.27 6.46
C GLU A 16 0.44 8.60 7.79
N LEU A 17 -0.76 8.03 8.02
CA LEU A 17 -1.66 8.31 9.15
C LEU A 17 -1.92 7.07 10.02
N VAL A 18 -0.96 6.14 10.10
CA VAL A 18 -1.08 4.79 10.72
C VAL A 18 -1.58 4.81 12.18
N ALA A 19 -1.38 5.90 12.92
CA ALA A 19 -1.77 5.99 14.34
C ALA A 19 -3.28 6.23 14.58
N ASP A 20 -4.06 6.54 13.56
CA ASP A 20 -5.45 7.02 13.68
C ASP A 20 -6.49 6.09 13.01
N TRP A 21 -6.18 4.80 12.84
CA TRP A 21 -7.07 3.84 12.16
C TRP A 21 -8.26 3.45 13.05
N ASP A 22 -9.30 4.27 13.02
CA ASP A 22 -10.53 4.08 13.76
C ASP A 22 -11.47 3.03 13.13
N SER A 23 -12.66 2.85 13.70
CA SER A 23 -13.65 1.92 13.17
C SER A 23 -14.10 2.27 11.75
N GLY A 24 -14.13 3.55 11.39
CA GLY A 24 -14.52 4.01 10.06
C GLY A 24 -13.49 3.61 9.00
N PHE A 25 -12.19 3.65 9.33
CA PHE A 25 -11.15 3.13 8.46
C PHE A 25 -11.28 1.63 8.25
N HIS A 26 -11.52 0.85 9.32
CA HIS A 26 -11.75 -0.59 9.19
C HIS A 26 -12.98 -0.92 8.34
N ASP A 27 -14.06 -0.13 8.44
CA ASP A 27 -15.24 -0.30 7.58
C ASP A 27 -14.92 -0.03 6.10
N LEU A 28 -14.01 0.90 5.79
CA LEU A 28 -13.49 1.11 4.43
C LEU A 28 -12.72 -0.12 3.94
N LEU A 29 -11.80 -0.66 4.76
CA LEU A 29 -11.01 -1.86 4.40
C LEU A 29 -11.93 -3.07 4.13
N LEU A 30 -12.93 -3.28 4.99
CA LEU A 30 -13.88 -4.39 4.90
C LEU A 30 -14.88 -4.22 3.76
N GLY A 31 -15.11 -2.99 3.30
CA GLY A 31 -15.98 -2.66 2.17
C GLY A 31 -15.32 -2.90 0.81
N ASP A 32 -13.99 -2.97 0.76
CA ASP A 32 -13.24 -3.14 -0.48
C ASP A 32 -13.39 -4.55 -1.03
N ARG A 33 -14.18 -4.69 -2.09
CA ARG A 33 -14.51 -6.00 -2.66
C ARG A 33 -13.29 -6.72 -3.24
N LEU A 34 -12.36 -6.00 -3.85
CA LEU A 34 -11.18 -6.59 -4.49
C LEU A 34 -10.22 -7.12 -3.42
N ARG A 35 -9.95 -6.31 -2.38
CA ARG A 35 -9.17 -6.71 -1.19
C ARG A 35 -9.77 -7.98 -0.58
N MET A 36 -11.07 -7.93 -0.29
CA MET A 36 -11.73 -8.97 0.47
C MET A 36 -11.84 -10.29 -0.30
N SER A 37 -12.18 -10.27 -1.59
CA SER A 37 -12.25 -11.50 -2.38
C SER A 37 -10.87 -12.15 -2.55
N ALA A 38 -9.84 -11.36 -2.86
CA ALA A 38 -8.50 -11.88 -3.10
C ALA A 38 -7.92 -12.56 -1.85
N TYR A 39 -8.01 -11.95 -0.67
CA TYR A 39 -7.52 -12.57 0.56
C TYR A 39 -8.34 -13.79 0.98
N ALA A 40 -9.67 -13.75 0.85
CA ALA A 40 -10.52 -14.91 1.15
C ALA A 40 -10.17 -16.11 0.27
N GLU A 41 -9.99 -15.91 -1.04
CA GLU A 41 -9.58 -16.95 -1.98
C GLU A 41 -8.17 -17.48 -1.68
N ALA A 42 -7.21 -16.60 -1.41
CA ALA A 42 -5.83 -16.98 -1.11
C ALA A 42 -5.71 -17.80 0.19
N ILE A 43 -6.44 -17.39 1.23
CA ILE A 43 -6.49 -18.11 2.51
C ILE A 43 -7.15 -19.49 2.31
N ALA A 44 -8.26 -19.57 1.58
CA ALA A 44 -8.92 -20.83 1.28
C ALA A 44 -8.06 -21.78 0.43
N GLU A 45 -7.21 -21.25 -0.45
CA GLU A 45 -6.26 -22.05 -1.24
C GLU A 45 -5.18 -22.70 -0.37
N VAL A 46 -4.65 -21.97 0.62
CA VAL A 46 -3.42 -22.33 1.34
C VAL A 46 -3.69 -22.96 2.71
N VAL A 47 -4.66 -22.48 3.46
CA VAL A 47 -4.94 -23.01 4.81
C VAL A 47 -5.54 -24.41 4.70
N ARG A 48 -4.95 -25.35 5.45
CA ARG A 48 -5.40 -26.75 5.51
C ARG A 48 -6.06 -27.06 6.86
N PRO A 49 -7.00 -28.02 6.90
CA PRO A 49 -7.55 -28.48 8.17
C PRO A 49 -6.45 -28.91 9.14
N GLY A 50 -6.50 -28.37 10.35
CA GLY A 50 -5.50 -28.64 11.39
C GLY A 50 -4.32 -27.67 11.43
N ALA A 51 -4.19 -26.75 10.47
CA ALA A 51 -3.09 -25.79 10.43
C ALA A 51 -3.13 -24.81 11.62
N VAL A 52 -1.96 -24.41 12.09
CA VAL A 52 -1.77 -23.27 13.00
C VAL A 52 -1.42 -22.05 12.16
N VAL A 53 -2.15 -20.95 12.34
CA VAL A 53 -1.99 -19.74 11.53
C VAL A 53 -1.66 -18.54 12.42
N LEU A 54 -0.78 -17.66 11.94
CA LEU A 54 -0.59 -16.31 12.48
C LEU A 54 -1.27 -15.32 11.53
N ASP A 55 -2.22 -14.55 12.04
CA ASP A 55 -2.78 -13.37 11.39
C ASP A 55 -2.06 -12.13 11.94
N LEU A 56 -1.10 -11.61 11.16
CA LEU A 56 -0.17 -10.56 11.55
C LEU A 56 -0.69 -9.19 11.12
N GLY A 57 -1.11 -8.38 12.09
CA GLY A 57 -1.94 -7.20 11.85
C GLY A 57 -3.41 -7.62 11.73
N THR A 58 -3.92 -8.36 12.71
CA THR A 58 -5.24 -9.01 12.62
C THR A 58 -6.39 -8.01 12.52
N GLY A 59 -6.21 -6.77 12.99
CA GLY A 59 -7.24 -5.74 12.98
C GLY A 59 -8.53 -6.26 13.61
N THR A 60 -9.65 -6.18 12.88
CA THR A 60 -10.95 -6.67 13.35
C THR A 60 -11.17 -8.19 13.16
N GLY A 61 -10.14 -8.94 12.79
CA GLY A 61 -10.11 -10.41 12.81
C GLY A 61 -10.69 -11.11 11.59
N ILE A 62 -10.86 -10.42 10.46
CA ILE A 62 -11.51 -11.03 9.28
C ILE A 62 -10.64 -12.09 8.59
N LEU A 63 -9.32 -11.88 8.50
CA LEU A 63 -8.41 -12.87 7.94
C LEU A 63 -8.30 -14.10 8.85
N ALA A 64 -8.19 -13.89 10.17
CA ALA A 64 -8.28 -14.93 11.18
C ALA A 64 -9.57 -15.76 11.07
N ARG A 65 -10.72 -15.09 10.88
CA ARG A 65 -12.00 -15.77 10.68
C ARG A 65 -11.96 -16.68 9.46
N TRP A 66 -11.51 -16.20 8.30
CA TRP A 66 -11.42 -17.02 7.09
C TRP A 66 -10.47 -18.21 7.25
N ALA A 67 -9.34 -18.02 7.95
CA ALA A 67 -8.44 -19.12 8.26
C ALA A 67 -9.10 -20.20 9.14
N LEU A 68 -9.88 -19.80 10.15
CA LEU A 68 -10.63 -20.74 11.01
C LEU A 68 -11.77 -21.45 10.29
N GLU A 69 -12.47 -20.74 9.39
CA GLU A 69 -13.50 -21.29 8.52
C GLU A 69 -12.90 -22.28 7.48
N ALA A 70 -11.67 -22.04 7.02
CA ALA A 70 -10.88 -22.96 6.19
C ALA A 70 -10.35 -24.20 6.96
N GLY A 71 -10.56 -24.24 8.27
CA GLY A 71 -10.26 -25.41 9.10
C GLY A 71 -8.97 -25.31 9.92
N ALA A 72 -8.36 -24.14 10.05
CA ALA A 72 -7.24 -23.95 10.97
C ALA A 72 -7.59 -24.46 12.38
N ALA A 73 -6.70 -25.22 13.01
CA ALA A 73 -6.87 -25.67 14.38
C ALA A 73 -6.78 -24.50 15.36
N ARG A 74 -5.96 -23.50 15.03
CA ARG A 74 -5.75 -22.30 15.84
C ARG A 74 -5.31 -21.13 14.96
N VAL A 75 -5.76 -19.93 15.32
CA VAL A 75 -5.22 -18.68 14.80
C VAL A 75 -4.71 -17.81 15.95
N TYR A 76 -3.45 -17.40 15.87
CA TYR A 76 -2.91 -16.31 16.68
C TYR A 76 -3.18 -15.00 15.93
N GLY A 77 -4.03 -14.13 16.47
CA GLY A 77 -4.30 -12.81 15.90
C GLY A 77 -3.45 -11.76 16.60
N LEU A 78 -2.46 -11.21 15.90
CA LEU A 78 -1.51 -10.26 16.46
C LEU A 78 -1.85 -8.85 16.01
N ASP A 79 -1.98 -7.93 16.96
CA ASP A 79 -2.11 -6.49 16.70
C ASP A 79 -1.51 -5.71 17.88
N PHE A 80 -1.02 -4.49 17.65
CA PHE A 80 -0.50 -3.65 18.73
C PHE A 80 -1.62 -2.94 19.51
N ALA A 81 -2.80 -2.75 18.90
CA ALA A 81 -3.92 -2.06 19.53
C ALA A 81 -4.85 -3.03 20.28
N GLU A 82 -4.85 -2.96 21.62
CA GLU A 82 -5.71 -3.83 22.44
C GLU A 82 -7.21 -3.67 22.12
N SER A 83 -7.66 -2.46 21.77
CA SER A 83 -9.06 -2.17 21.42
C SER A 83 -9.52 -2.91 20.15
N VAL A 84 -8.63 -3.04 19.15
CA VAL A 84 -8.96 -3.76 17.91
C VAL A 84 -8.96 -5.27 18.14
N LEU A 85 -8.05 -5.78 18.98
CA LEU A 85 -8.05 -7.18 19.40
C LEU A 85 -9.32 -7.58 20.16
N ALA A 86 -9.83 -6.70 21.02
CA ALA A 86 -11.12 -6.92 21.68
C ALA A 86 -12.26 -7.02 20.66
N THR A 87 -12.24 -6.19 19.62
CA THR A 87 -13.21 -6.24 18.52
C THR A 87 -13.11 -7.53 17.71
N ALA A 88 -11.89 -7.98 17.39
CA ALA A 88 -11.66 -9.26 16.74
C ALA A 88 -12.19 -10.42 17.58
N ALA A 89 -11.79 -10.50 18.86
CA ALA A 89 -12.24 -11.56 19.76
C ALA A 89 -13.77 -11.62 19.88
N GLN A 90 -14.44 -10.46 19.95
CA GLN A 90 -15.90 -10.39 19.93
C GLN A 90 -16.48 -10.95 18.62
N ARG A 91 -16.02 -10.46 17.46
CA ARG A 91 -16.52 -10.89 16.14
C ARG A 91 -16.33 -12.38 15.90
N LEU A 92 -15.19 -12.94 16.31
CA LEU A 92 -14.93 -14.37 16.24
C LEU A 92 -15.77 -15.16 17.26
N GLY A 93 -16.03 -14.62 18.43
CA GLY A 93 -16.96 -15.19 19.41
C GLY A 93 -18.39 -15.26 18.89
N ASP A 94 -18.89 -14.19 18.28
CA ASP A 94 -20.22 -14.13 17.66
C ASP A 94 -20.35 -15.13 16.50
N ALA A 95 -19.25 -15.47 15.84
CA ALA A 95 -19.18 -16.50 14.80
C ALA A 95 -19.01 -17.93 15.35
N GLY A 96 -18.90 -18.11 16.67
CA GLY A 96 -18.68 -19.43 17.30
C GLY A 96 -17.27 -19.98 17.14
N LEU A 97 -16.26 -19.10 16.97
CA LEU A 97 -14.87 -19.46 16.66
C LEU A 97 -13.88 -19.09 17.79
N ALA A 98 -14.38 -18.60 18.94
CA ALA A 98 -13.56 -18.09 20.03
C ALA A 98 -12.61 -19.13 20.64
N ASP A 99 -12.96 -20.42 20.60
CA ASP A 99 -12.15 -21.51 21.15
C ASP A 99 -10.83 -21.74 20.40
N ARG A 100 -10.75 -21.28 19.14
CA ARG A 100 -9.58 -21.45 18.27
C ARG A 100 -8.86 -20.14 17.96
N PHE A 101 -9.33 -19.00 18.46
CA PHE A 101 -8.67 -17.70 18.29
C PHE A 101 -7.91 -17.29 19.55
N VAL A 102 -6.66 -16.87 19.38
CA VAL A 102 -5.80 -16.38 20.46
C VAL A 102 -5.32 -14.97 20.12
N PRO A 103 -5.87 -13.92 20.76
CA PRO A 103 -5.39 -12.56 20.56
C PRO A 103 -4.00 -12.37 21.21
N VAL A 104 -3.10 -11.70 20.51
CA VAL A 104 -1.73 -11.40 20.96
C VAL A 104 -1.48 -9.90 20.82
N ALA A 105 -1.41 -9.19 21.94
CA ALA A 105 -1.18 -7.75 21.96
C ALA A 105 0.32 -7.42 21.89
N GLY A 106 0.70 -6.60 20.92
CA GLY A 106 2.04 -6.04 20.79
C GLY A 106 2.56 -6.03 19.35
N MET A 107 3.77 -5.49 19.17
CA MET A 107 4.47 -5.54 17.89
C MET A 107 5.09 -6.93 17.70
N SER A 108 5.14 -7.44 16.46
CA SER A 108 5.78 -8.73 16.14
C SER A 108 7.21 -8.82 16.66
N PHE A 109 7.92 -7.69 16.67
CA PHE A 109 9.28 -7.56 17.17
C PHE A 109 9.41 -7.85 18.68
N ASP A 110 8.35 -7.67 19.46
CA ASP A 110 8.40 -7.71 20.93
C ASP A 110 7.67 -8.90 21.55
N VAL A 111 6.85 -9.63 20.77
CA VAL A 111 6.04 -10.74 21.28
C VAL A 111 6.64 -12.11 20.99
N ALA A 112 6.29 -13.10 21.80
CA ALA A 112 6.63 -14.50 21.55
C ALA A 112 5.34 -15.32 21.34
N LEU A 113 5.40 -16.26 20.40
CA LEU A 113 4.36 -17.27 20.23
C LEU A 113 4.78 -18.58 20.92
N PRO A 114 3.84 -19.36 21.47
CA PRO A 114 4.15 -20.60 22.18
C PRO A 114 4.61 -21.73 21.22
N GLU A 115 4.36 -21.58 19.93
CA GLU A 115 4.75 -22.51 18.86
C GLU A 115 5.00 -21.75 17.55
N ARG A 116 5.71 -22.40 16.63
CA ARG A 116 5.79 -21.93 15.24
C ARG A 116 4.51 -22.30 14.49
N VAL A 117 4.17 -21.52 13.47
CA VAL A 117 2.92 -21.63 12.71
C VAL A 117 3.16 -22.17 11.31
N ASP A 118 2.16 -22.85 10.74
CA ASP A 118 2.21 -23.40 9.38
C ASP A 118 1.98 -22.33 8.32
N VAL A 119 1.17 -21.31 8.64
CA VAL A 119 0.86 -20.20 7.73
C VAL A 119 0.98 -18.87 8.47
N ILE A 120 1.65 -17.89 7.86
CA ILE A 120 1.54 -16.48 8.25
C ILE A 120 0.70 -15.79 7.17
N VAL A 121 -0.36 -15.11 7.57
CA VAL A 121 -1.12 -14.19 6.72
C VAL A 121 -0.97 -12.79 7.29
N SER A 122 -0.78 -11.80 6.42
CA SER A 122 -0.77 -10.40 6.80
C SER A 122 -1.36 -9.56 5.68
N GLU A 123 -2.05 -8.51 6.07
CA GLU A 123 -2.48 -7.46 5.17
C GLU A 123 -1.97 -6.14 5.74
N THR A 124 -0.75 -5.79 5.33
CA THR A 124 -0.03 -4.56 5.71
C THR A 124 0.61 -3.92 4.48
N LEU A 125 0.08 -4.23 3.29
CA LEU A 125 0.57 -3.68 2.03
C LEU A 125 0.09 -2.23 1.93
N GLY A 126 1.00 -1.31 1.65
CA GLY A 126 0.61 0.02 1.18
C GLY A 126 0.45 0.05 -0.34
N ASN A 127 -0.10 1.13 -0.89
CA ASN A 127 -0.29 1.28 -2.34
C ASN A 127 1.01 1.37 -3.18
N LEU A 128 2.16 1.61 -2.52
CA LEU A 128 3.52 1.46 -3.09
C LEU A 128 4.21 0.18 -2.61
N VAL A 129 3.46 -0.79 -2.09
CA VAL A 129 3.91 -2.01 -1.39
C VAL A 129 4.44 -1.72 0.01
N ASP A 130 5.55 -0.99 0.11
CA ASP A 130 6.38 -0.93 1.32
C ASP A 130 6.20 0.34 2.16
N ASN A 131 5.24 1.21 1.81
CA ASN A 131 4.94 2.44 2.54
C ASN A 131 4.33 2.22 3.93
N GLU A 132 3.95 0.99 4.26
CA GLU A 132 3.43 0.59 5.59
C GLU A 132 4.39 -0.38 6.33
N GLY A 133 5.62 -0.56 5.83
CA GLY A 133 6.66 -1.32 6.55
C GLY A 133 6.54 -2.85 6.48
N CYS A 134 5.59 -3.39 5.69
CA CYS A 134 5.32 -4.83 5.59
C CYS A 134 6.55 -5.70 5.33
N VAL A 135 7.52 -5.22 4.53
CA VAL A 135 8.70 -6.00 4.15
C VAL A 135 9.52 -6.41 5.37
N ALA A 136 9.83 -5.46 6.27
CA ALA A 136 10.61 -5.74 7.47
C ALA A 136 9.83 -6.56 8.50
N ILE A 137 8.52 -6.25 8.64
CA ILE A 137 7.60 -6.95 9.55
C ILE A 137 7.48 -8.44 9.16
N LEU A 138 7.30 -8.71 7.86
CA LEU A 138 7.15 -10.07 7.35
C LEU A 138 8.48 -10.85 7.36
N ALA A 139 9.61 -10.19 7.10
CA ALA A 139 10.93 -10.80 7.24
C ALA A 139 11.15 -11.31 8.68
N ASP A 140 10.94 -10.46 9.69
CA ASP A 140 11.08 -10.84 11.11
C ASP A 140 10.10 -11.96 11.50
N ALA A 141 8.83 -11.82 11.12
CA ALA A 141 7.80 -12.81 11.42
C ALA A 141 8.14 -14.20 10.83
N ARG A 142 8.68 -14.25 9.60
CA ARG A 142 9.14 -15.51 9.01
C ARG A 142 10.20 -16.17 9.86
N HIS A 143 11.25 -15.43 10.25
CA HIS A 143 12.37 -15.98 11.00
C HIS A 143 11.93 -16.53 12.36
N ARG A 144 11.03 -15.81 13.05
CA ARG A 144 10.63 -16.15 14.43
C ARG A 144 9.49 -17.14 14.51
N PHE A 145 8.50 -17.00 13.66
CA PHE A 145 7.20 -17.63 13.86
C PHE A 145 6.90 -18.69 12.82
N LEU A 146 7.44 -18.65 11.60
CA LEU A 146 7.10 -19.63 10.58
C LEU A 146 7.80 -20.98 10.82
N ALA A 147 7.07 -22.08 10.72
CA ALA A 147 7.63 -23.43 10.75
C ALA A 147 8.41 -23.75 9.47
N GLU A 148 9.28 -24.76 9.53
CA GLU A 148 9.94 -25.28 8.32
C GLU A 148 8.89 -25.81 7.33
N GLY A 149 8.96 -25.38 6.07
CA GLY A 149 7.96 -25.72 5.05
C GLY A 149 6.64 -24.93 5.17
N GLY A 150 6.52 -24.01 6.13
CA GLY A 150 5.38 -23.11 6.24
C GLY A 150 5.29 -22.12 5.08
N THR A 151 4.12 -21.53 4.88
CA THR A 151 3.83 -20.58 3.79
C THR A 151 3.47 -19.21 4.34
N MET A 152 3.75 -18.16 3.56
CA MET A 152 3.36 -16.79 3.87
C MET A 152 2.43 -16.23 2.80
N LEU A 153 1.44 -15.46 3.23
CA LEU A 153 0.54 -14.68 2.39
C LEU A 153 0.64 -13.20 2.80
N PRO A 154 0.91 -12.28 1.86
CA PRO A 154 1.25 -12.50 0.45
C PRO A 154 2.59 -13.23 0.23
N ILE A 155 2.76 -13.87 -0.93
CA ILE A 155 4.03 -14.48 -1.37
C ILE A 155 4.99 -13.39 -1.88
N SER A 156 4.49 -12.49 -2.74
CA SER A 156 5.31 -11.43 -3.34
C SER A 156 4.48 -10.23 -3.77
N ALA A 157 5.13 -9.09 -3.98
CA ALA A 157 4.51 -7.90 -4.57
C ALA A 157 5.50 -7.09 -5.42
N GLN A 158 4.99 -6.43 -6.44
CA GLN A 158 5.73 -5.51 -7.31
C GLN A 158 5.04 -4.15 -7.32
N CYS A 159 5.81 -3.08 -7.08
CA CYS A 159 5.33 -1.71 -7.29
C CYS A 159 5.57 -1.29 -8.73
N TYR A 160 4.55 -0.73 -9.37
CA TYR A 160 4.61 -0.19 -10.73
C TYR A 160 4.43 1.32 -10.70
N LEU A 161 5.24 2.03 -11.48
CA LEU A 161 5.03 3.45 -11.76
C LEU A 161 4.79 3.69 -13.25
N VAL A 162 3.90 4.62 -13.57
CA VAL A 162 3.61 5.06 -14.94
C VAL A 162 3.41 6.57 -14.99
N PRO A 163 4.05 7.30 -15.94
CA PRO A 163 3.81 8.73 -16.09
C PRO A 163 2.39 8.98 -16.61
N VAL A 164 1.71 9.97 -16.03
CA VAL A 164 0.29 10.27 -16.30
C VAL A 164 0.05 11.73 -16.63
N ALA A 165 -1.07 11.94 -17.33
CA ALA A 165 -1.71 13.23 -17.55
C ALA A 165 -2.98 13.35 -16.69
N ALA A 166 -2.82 13.17 -15.37
CA ALA A 166 -3.88 13.36 -14.38
C ALA A 166 -3.99 14.85 -14.04
N THR A 167 -4.57 15.62 -14.96
CA THR A 167 -4.64 17.09 -14.86
C THR A 167 -5.59 17.58 -13.79
N THR A 168 -6.66 16.84 -13.53
CA THR A 168 -7.65 17.21 -12.50
C THR A 168 -7.05 16.99 -11.11
N ALA A 169 -6.40 15.85 -10.89
CA ALA A 169 -5.72 15.55 -9.62
C ALA A 169 -4.61 16.57 -9.36
N HIS A 170 -3.81 16.89 -10.39
CA HIS A 170 -2.76 17.90 -10.28
C HIS A 170 -3.31 19.28 -9.91
N GLN A 171 -4.38 19.72 -10.57
CA GLN A 171 -5.01 21.00 -10.25
C GLN A 171 -5.51 21.03 -8.79
N ARG A 172 -6.14 19.95 -8.33
CA ARG A 172 -6.62 19.85 -6.93
C ARG A 172 -5.48 19.92 -5.92
N VAL A 173 -4.37 19.22 -6.17
CA VAL A 173 -3.14 19.35 -5.35
C VAL A 173 -2.66 20.81 -5.33
N ALA A 174 -2.57 21.46 -6.50
CA ALA A 174 -2.09 22.83 -6.62
C ALA A 174 -3.00 23.86 -5.93
N THR A 175 -4.31 23.64 -5.90
CA THR A 175 -5.29 24.52 -5.25
C THR A 175 -5.59 24.15 -3.81
N GLY A 176 -5.01 23.06 -3.28
CA GLY A 176 -5.28 22.56 -1.93
C GLY A 176 -6.66 21.91 -1.77
N GLU A 177 -7.31 21.49 -2.85
CA GLU A 177 -8.56 20.71 -2.82
C GLU A 177 -8.24 19.23 -2.55
N VAL A 178 -7.71 18.97 -1.36
CA VAL A 178 -7.29 17.64 -0.91
C VAL A 178 -8.22 17.18 0.19
N HIS A 179 -8.74 15.97 0.04
CA HIS A 179 -9.61 15.31 1.00
C HIS A 179 -8.77 14.61 2.09
N GLY A 180 -9.33 14.53 3.30
CA GLY A 180 -8.58 14.12 4.49
C GLY A 180 -8.01 15.33 5.26
N ALA A 181 -7.72 15.13 6.55
CA ALA A 181 -7.23 16.14 7.51
C ALA A 181 -8.12 17.39 7.76
N GLN A 182 -9.45 17.23 7.82
CA GLN A 182 -10.32 18.18 8.57
C GLN A 182 -11.01 17.57 9.79
N ALA A 183 -10.80 16.29 10.11
CA ALA A 183 -11.55 15.61 11.19
C ALA A 183 -10.71 15.17 12.41
N ILE A 184 -9.39 15.35 12.41
CA ILE A 184 -8.52 15.02 13.56
C ILE A 184 -7.54 16.18 13.76
N ALA A 185 -7.32 16.56 15.02
CA ALA A 185 -6.90 17.88 15.49
C ALA A 185 -5.55 18.40 14.92
N GLY A 186 -5.55 19.68 14.51
CA GLY A 186 -4.37 20.39 13.99
C GLY A 186 -4.42 20.51 12.47
N SER A 187 -4.21 21.71 11.93
CA SER A 187 -4.47 22.14 10.55
C SER A 187 -3.63 21.47 9.43
N ASP A 188 -3.15 20.25 9.64
CA ASP A 188 -2.28 19.50 8.72
C ASP A 188 -2.23 17.98 8.98
N GLY A 189 -3.07 17.43 9.86
CA GLY A 189 -3.02 16.00 10.20
C GLY A 189 -1.65 15.54 10.73
N GLY A 190 -0.84 16.44 11.31
CA GLY A 190 0.51 16.15 11.80
C GLY A 190 1.59 16.09 10.71
N LEU A 191 1.25 16.34 9.44
CA LEU A 191 2.20 16.37 8.34
C LEU A 191 3.00 17.68 8.29
N GLY A 192 2.60 18.74 8.99
CA GLY A 192 3.23 20.06 8.94
C GLY A 192 2.83 20.87 7.71
N ALA A 193 3.38 22.08 7.57
CA ALA A 193 3.34 22.88 6.35
C ALA A 193 4.23 22.28 5.24
N ARG A 194 4.01 21.01 4.89
CA ARG A 194 4.70 20.37 3.78
C ARG A 194 4.23 20.98 2.48
N ASP A 195 5.20 21.21 1.59
CA ASP A 195 4.94 21.49 0.20
C ASP A 195 4.00 20.39 -0.38
N PRO A 196 2.85 20.73 -1.00
CA PRO A 196 1.95 19.73 -1.57
C PRO A 196 2.60 18.86 -2.66
N PHE A 197 3.71 19.32 -3.25
CA PHE A 197 4.48 18.51 -4.21
C PHE A 197 5.57 17.65 -3.54
N SER A 198 5.65 17.67 -2.22
CA SER A 198 6.49 16.80 -1.39
C SER A 198 5.69 15.68 -0.72
N LEU A 199 4.52 15.34 -1.27
CA LEU A 199 3.68 14.23 -0.85
C LEU A 199 3.22 13.44 -2.08
N TYR A 200 2.91 12.16 -1.87
CA TYR A 200 2.02 11.43 -2.77
C TYR A 200 0.60 11.48 -2.23
N TYR A 201 -0.38 11.04 -3.02
CA TYR A 201 -1.80 11.12 -2.66
C TYR A 201 -2.54 9.85 -3.05
N ASP A 202 -3.52 9.45 -2.24
CA ASP A 202 -4.40 8.34 -2.57
C ASP A 202 -5.44 8.83 -3.58
N THR A 203 -5.43 8.29 -4.79
CA THR A 203 -6.22 8.81 -5.92
C THR A 203 -6.55 7.70 -6.92
N ILE A 204 -7.80 7.62 -7.38
CA ILE A 204 -8.14 6.77 -8.53
C ILE A 204 -7.69 7.47 -9.81
N VAL A 205 -6.45 7.18 -10.23
CA VAL A 205 -5.89 7.67 -11.50
C VAL A 205 -6.32 6.79 -12.69
N PRO A 206 -7.06 7.33 -13.68
CA PRO A 206 -7.55 6.55 -14.82
C PRO A 206 -6.45 6.05 -15.76
N ILE A 207 -6.61 4.85 -16.30
CA ILE A 207 -5.70 4.26 -17.31
C ILE A 207 -5.61 5.16 -18.55
N ALA A 208 -6.71 5.83 -18.91
CA ALA A 208 -6.73 6.78 -20.02
C ALA A 208 -5.71 7.93 -19.86
N THR A 209 -5.28 8.25 -18.63
CA THR A 209 -4.27 9.27 -18.36
C THR A 209 -2.84 8.80 -18.64
N HIS A 210 -2.59 7.51 -18.82
CA HIS A 210 -1.24 6.98 -19.03
C HIS A 210 -0.57 7.59 -20.28
N LEU A 211 0.65 8.08 -20.09
CA LEU A 211 1.50 8.64 -21.14
C LEU A 211 2.50 7.62 -21.69
N ALA A 212 2.79 6.55 -20.96
CA ALA A 212 3.69 5.47 -21.36
C ALA A 212 3.18 4.11 -20.84
N SER A 213 3.92 3.03 -21.12
CA SER A 213 3.65 1.76 -20.44
C SER A 213 4.13 1.81 -18.98
N PRO A 214 3.39 1.19 -18.05
CA PRO A 214 3.87 0.98 -16.69
C PRO A 214 5.17 0.18 -16.64
N ARG A 215 5.96 0.41 -15.61
CA ARG A 215 7.22 -0.30 -15.32
C ARG A 215 7.22 -0.73 -13.86
N ALA A 216 7.58 -1.98 -13.61
CA ALA A 216 7.89 -2.43 -12.26
C ALA A 216 9.16 -1.71 -11.78
N ILE A 217 9.10 -1.12 -10.59
CA ILE A 217 10.18 -0.34 -9.98
C ILE A 217 10.84 -1.12 -8.85
N THR A 218 10.03 -1.75 -8.00
CA THR A 218 10.50 -2.64 -6.92
C THR A 218 9.77 -3.99 -7.01
N SER A 219 10.42 -5.02 -6.48
CA SER A 219 9.89 -6.39 -6.40
C SER A 219 10.33 -6.99 -5.08
N HIS A 220 9.38 -7.55 -4.34
CA HIS A 220 9.59 -8.11 -3.01
C HIS A 220 9.04 -9.53 -2.97
N THR A 221 9.86 -10.48 -2.53
CA THR A 221 9.39 -11.79 -2.06
C THR A 221 9.30 -11.72 -0.55
N PHE A 222 8.12 -11.92 0.02
CA PHE A 222 7.92 -11.70 1.45
C PHE A 222 8.56 -12.80 2.29
N GLY A 223 9.18 -12.39 3.40
CA GLY A 223 9.98 -13.26 4.26
C GLY A 223 11.48 -13.28 3.91
N GLU A 224 11.90 -12.70 2.78
CA GLU A 224 13.31 -12.38 2.54
C GLU A 224 13.69 -11.08 3.26
N ASP A 225 14.99 -10.86 3.45
CA ASP A 225 15.50 -9.64 4.09
C ASP A 225 15.06 -8.38 3.33
N ALA A 226 14.78 -7.31 4.07
CA ALA A 226 14.37 -6.05 3.47
C ALA A 226 15.45 -5.48 2.53
N ILE A 227 15.02 -4.94 1.40
CA ILE A 227 15.91 -4.29 0.44
C ILE A 227 16.42 -2.99 1.04
N ALA A 228 17.74 -2.79 1.03
CA ALA A 228 18.36 -1.54 1.46
C ALA A 228 17.87 -0.34 0.64
N ALA A 229 18.04 0.87 1.20
CA ALA A 229 17.79 2.10 0.46
C ALA A 229 18.49 2.09 -0.90
N ALA A 230 17.76 2.39 -1.97
CA ALA A 230 18.31 2.43 -3.31
C ALA A 230 17.61 3.47 -4.17
N THR A 231 18.17 3.68 -5.36
CA THR A 231 17.57 4.49 -6.42
C THR A 231 17.55 3.69 -7.70
N VAL A 232 16.41 3.67 -8.39
CA VAL A 232 16.21 2.98 -9.67
C VAL A 232 15.91 4.00 -10.75
N SER A 233 16.76 4.04 -11.76
CA SER A 233 16.60 4.88 -12.96
C SER A 233 15.79 4.15 -14.04
N THR A 234 14.57 4.59 -14.28
CA THR A 234 13.61 3.96 -15.19
C THR A 234 13.29 4.86 -16.39
N PRO A 235 13.63 4.44 -17.62
CA PRO A 235 13.24 5.15 -18.82
C PRO A 235 11.86 4.74 -19.33
N TYR A 236 11.09 5.75 -19.72
CA TYR A 236 9.80 5.64 -20.39
C TYR A 236 9.88 6.30 -21.78
N THR A 237 9.21 5.68 -22.74
CA THR A 237 8.92 6.30 -24.04
C THR A 237 7.48 6.77 -24.02
N VAL A 238 7.27 8.07 -24.20
CA VAL A 238 5.94 8.67 -24.29
C VAL A 238 5.24 8.14 -25.54
N ARG A 239 4.02 7.61 -25.38
CA ARG A 239 3.24 6.93 -26.41
C ARG A 239 2.17 7.80 -27.07
N ARG A 240 1.85 8.94 -26.47
CA ARG A 240 0.88 9.92 -26.98
C ARG A 240 1.23 11.32 -26.49
N ASP A 241 0.78 12.31 -27.24
CA ASP A 241 0.86 13.70 -26.79
C ASP A 241 0.01 13.91 -25.53
N GLY A 242 0.44 14.84 -24.67
CA GLY A 242 -0.25 15.17 -23.44
C GLY A 242 0.54 16.10 -22.53
N VAL A 243 0.07 16.24 -21.30
CA VAL A 243 0.71 17.03 -20.25
C VAL A 243 1.10 16.07 -19.13
N PHE A 244 2.39 15.88 -18.91
CA PHE A 244 2.91 15.09 -17.80
C PHE A 244 2.72 15.86 -16.49
N THR A 245 1.95 15.27 -15.56
CA THR A 245 1.61 15.88 -14.27
C THR A 245 2.11 15.09 -13.07
N GLY A 246 2.66 13.90 -13.27
CA GLY A 246 3.14 13.04 -12.21
C GLY A 246 3.12 11.57 -12.60
N PHE A 247 3.21 10.70 -11.61
CA PHE A 247 3.15 9.25 -11.79
C PHE A 247 1.94 8.66 -11.06
N LYS A 248 1.27 7.70 -11.71
CA LYS A 248 0.42 6.74 -11.01
C LYS A 248 1.33 5.61 -10.50
N GLY A 249 1.23 5.33 -9.21
CA GLY A 249 1.83 4.21 -8.53
C GLY A 249 0.79 3.24 -8.00
N TYR A 250 1.05 1.96 -8.19
CA TYR A 250 0.17 0.87 -7.74
C TYR A 250 1.00 -0.40 -7.55
N PHE A 251 0.41 -1.43 -6.96
CA PHE A 251 1.07 -2.73 -6.87
C PHE A 251 0.28 -3.85 -7.54
N VAL A 252 1.00 -4.92 -7.84
CA VAL A 252 0.44 -6.24 -8.13
C VAL A 252 1.10 -7.24 -7.18
N SER A 253 0.29 -7.99 -6.44
CA SER A 253 0.77 -8.98 -5.47
C SER A 253 0.31 -10.37 -5.84
N THR A 254 1.22 -11.33 -5.75
CA THR A 254 0.88 -12.76 -5.73
C THR A 254 0.57 -13.12 -4.28
N LEU A 255 -0.71 -13.27 -3.95
CA LEU A 255 -1.13 -13.60 -2.58
C LEU A 255 -0.82 -15.07 -2.27
N SER A 256 -1.19 -15.95 -3.19
CA SER A 256 -1.03 -17.40 -3.13
C SER A 256 -0.72 -17.96 -4.54
N PRO A 257 -0.46 -19.26 -4.73
CA PRO A 257 -0.04 -19.80 -6.03
C PRO A 257 -0.98 -19.48 -7.22
N SER A 258 -2.30 -19.38 -6.98
CA SER A 258 -3.27 -19.06 -8.04
C SER A 258 -3.98 -17.72 -7.89
N VAL A 259 -3.79 -17.01 -6.77
CA VAL A 259 -4.50 -15.75 -6.51
C VAL A 259 -3.55 -14.56 -6.59
N ALA A 260 -3.92 -13.59 -7.42
CA ALA A 260 -3.26 -12.31 -7.54
C ALA A 260 -4.20 -11.17 -7.10
N LEU A 261 -3.62 -10.15 -6.49
CA LEU A 261 -4.26 -8.88 -6.17
C LEU A 261 -3.63 -7.80 -7.05
N ASP A 262 -4.42 -7.23 -7.96
CA ASP A 262 -3.94 -6.34 -9.02
C ASP A 262 -4.65 -4.98 -8.95
N LEU A 263 -3.87 -3.91 -8.70
CA LEU A 263 -4.36 -2.53 -8.63
C LEU A 263 -4.09 -1.73 -9.93
N SER A 264 -3.85 -2.39 -11.06
CA SER A 264 -3.52 -1.71 -12.32
C SER A 264 -4.71 -1.01 -12.98
N GLY A 265 -5.93 -1.47 -12.70
CA GLY A 265 -7.18 -0.92 -13.23
C GLY A 265 -7.53 0.47 -12.71
N ASP A 266 -8.76 0.91 -12.96
CA ASP A 266 -9.27 2.23 -12.55
C ASP A 266 -10.77 2.26 -12.26
N ASP A 267 -11.44 1.10 -12.30
CA ASP A 267 -12.87 0.98 -12.02
C ASP A 267 -13.11 0.11 -10.78
N ILE A 268 -13.50 0.77 -9.70
CA ILE A 268 -13.87 0.16 -8.41
C ILE A 268 -15.08 -0.75 -8.57
N ALA A 269 -16.07 -0.36 -9.40
CA ALA A 269 -17.34 -1.08 -9.48
C ALA A 269 -17.19 -2.47 -10.12
N SER A 270 -16.32 -2.59 -11.13
CA SER A 270 -15.94 -3.87 -11.71
C SER A 270 -14.93 -4.66 -10.87
N GLY A 271 -14.33 -4.06 -9.84
CA GLY A 271 -13.27 -4.66 -9.04
C GLY A 271 -11.92 -4.70 -9.74
N SER A 272 -11.69 -3.82 -10.72
CA SER A 272 -10.39 -3.72 -11.41
C SER A 272 -9.35 -2.90 -10.63
N THR A 273 -9.77 -2.19 -9.59
CA THR A 273 -8.91 -1.51 -8.62
C THR A 273 -9.60 -1.44 -7.26
N SER A 274 -8.84 -1.03 -6.25
CA SER A 274 -9.24 -0.90 -4.86
C SER A 274 -9.74 0.51 -4.55
N ASP A 275 -10.77 0.62 -3.71
CA ASP A 275 -11.23 1.87 -3.14
C ASP A 275 -10.52 2.22 -1.82
N SER A 276 -10.05 1.21 -1.09
CA SER A 276 -9.32 1.41 0.16
C SER A 276 -7.85 1.83 -0.05
N TRP A 277 -7.10 1.17 -0.94
CA TRP A 277 -5.73 1.55 -1.32
C TRP A 277 -5.68 2.66 -2.38
N LYS A 278 -6.65 2.68 -3.30
CA LYS A 278 -6.63 3.51 -4.51
C LYS A 278 -5.30 3.33 -5.26
N HIS A 279 -4.77 4.39 -5.86
CA HIS A 279 -3.40 4.45 -6.37
C HIS A 279 -2.63 5.56 -5.65
N ALA A 280 -1.31 5.47 -5.61
CA ALA A 280 -0.46 6.59 -5.23
C ALA A 280 -0.29 7.53 -6.43
N PHE A 281 -0.73 8.78 -6.32
CA PHE A 281 -0.40 9.83 -7.28
C PHE A 281 0.82 10.61 -6.77
N LEU A 282 1.92 10.56 -7.52
CA LEU A 282 3.17 11.26 -7.22
C LEU A 282 3.28 12.49 -8.15
N PRO A 283 2.82 13.69 -7.72
CA PRO A 283 2.73 14.85 -8.59
C PRO A 283 4.10 15.45 -8.89
N VAL A 284 4.23 16.12 -10.03
CA VAL A 284 5.34 17.05 -10.29
C VAL A 284 4.83 18.47 -10.21
N ARG A 285 5.66 19.40 -9.70
CA ARG A 285 5.25 20.80 -9.50
C ARG A 285 4.81 21.45 -10.80
N GLU A 286 5.67 21.43 -11.81
CA GLU A 286 5.45 22.09 -13.08
C GLU A 286 4.97 21.06 -14.13
N PRO A 287 3.72 21.12 -14.61
CA PRO A 287 3.25 20.26 -15.68
C PRO A 287 4.08 20.43 -16.96
N VAL A 288 4.45 19.32 -17.60
CA VAL A 288 5.32 19.34 -18.79
C VAL A 288 4.57 18.88 -20.02
N ALA A 289 4.49 19.72 -21.05
CA ALA A 289 3.96 19.30 -22.35
C ALA A 289 4.88 18.26 -23.01
N VAL A 290 4.40 17.03 -23.18
CA VAL A 290 5.12 15.91 -23.79
C VAL A 290 4.53 15.54 -25.15
N ARG A 291 5.38 15.01 -26.03
CA ARG A 291 5.02 14.51 -27.35
C ARG A 291 5.32 13.03 -27.44
N GLN A 292 4.57 12.31 -28.27
CA GLN A 292 4.88 10.94 -28.63
C GLN A 292 6.34 10.82 -29.09
N GLY A 293 7.08 9.89 -28.49
CA GLY A 293 8.50 9.67 -28.73
C GLY A 293 9.45 10.43 -27.80
N ASP A 294 8.96 11.39 -27.00
CA ASP A 294 9.75 11.96 -25.93
C ASP A 294 10.18 10.86 -24.94
N ARG A 295 11.37 11.00 -24.36
CA ARG A 295 11.89 10.08 -23.34
C ARG A 295 11.76 10.74 -21.99
N LEU A 296 11.05 10.09 -21.07
CA LEU A 296 11.00 10.48 -19.66
C LEU A 296 11.88 9.53 -18.88
N VAL A 297 12.79 10.04 -18.05
CA VAL A 297 13.63 9.24 -17.16
C VAL A 297 13.26 9.59 -15.74
N LEU A 298 12.80 8.59 -14.98
CA LEU A 298 12.48 8.69 -13.56
C LEU A 298 13.62 8.06 -12.77
N ASP A 299 14.18 8.80 -11.82
CA ASP A 299 15.02 8.30 -10.75
C ASP A 299 14.15 8.22 -9.49
N PHE A 300 13.71 7.00 -9.14
CA PHE A 300 12.86 6.73 -7.98
C PHE A 300 13.70 6.13 -6.86
N ALA A 301 13.66 6.73 -5.67
CA ALA A 301 14.37 6.27 -4.49
C ALA A 301 13.42 6.01 -3.32
N TRP A 302 13.78 5.04 -2.49
CA TRP A 302 13.15 4.79 -1.20
C TRP A 302 14.22 4.78 -0.10
N ILE A 303 13.86 5.32 1.05
CA ILE A 303 14.73 5.46 2.22
C ILE A 303 13.95 4.92 3.43
N PRO A 304 14.37 3.79 4.03
CA PRO A 304 13.66 3.23 5.18
C PRO A 304 13.58 4.20 6.36
N ARG A 305 12.38 4.39 6.91
CA ARG A 305 12.09 5.14 8.14
C ARG A 305 11.89 4.17 9.31
N GLY A 306 12.89 3.34 9.58
CA GLY A 306 12.77 2.28 10.59
C GLY A 306 11.66 1.28 10.22
N SER A 307 10.78 0.96 11.17
CA SER A 307 9.66 0.03 10.97
C SER A 307 8.38 0.67 10.43
N LEU A 308 8.37 1.99 10.16
CA LEU A 308 7.18 2.78 9.78
C LEU A 308 7.09 3.02 8.25
N GLY A 309 7.71 2.15 7.45
CA GLY A 309 7.74 2.28 5.99
C GLY A 309 8.93 3.09 5.48
N ASN A 310 8.76 3.80 4.35
CA ASN A 310 9.83 4.51 3.67
C ASN A 310 9.48 5.97 3.40
N ASP A 311 10.50 6.81 3.32
CA ASP A 311 10.43 8.04 2.54
C ASP A 311 10.73 7.75 1.08
N TYR A 312 10.08 8.47 0.17
CA TYR A 312 10.28 8.33 -1.26
C TYR A 312 10.82 9.61 -1.88
N ARG A 313 11.59 9.48 -2.96
CA ARG A 313 11.99 10.58 -3.84
C ARG A 313 11.70 10.19 -5.28
N TRP A 314 11.04 11.07 -6.02
CA TRP A 314 10.84 10.94 -7.46
C TRP A 314 11.43 12.17 -8.14
N SER A 315 12.55 11.96 -8.82
CA SER A 315 13.27 12.98 -9.57
C SER A 315 13.49 12.52 -11.00
N GLY A 316 13.84 13.42 -11.90
CA GLY A 316 14.08 13.01 -13.27
C GLY A 316 14.01 14.12 -14.29
N ARG A 317 13.91 13.71 -15.55
CA ARG A 317 13.94 14.61 -16.69
C ARG A 317 13.12 14.13 -17.88
N VAL A 318 12.63 15.08 -18.65
CA VAL A 318 12.00 14.86 -19.95
C VAL A 318 12.98 15.28 -21.04
N VAL A 319 13.22 14.39 -22.00
CA VAL A 319 14.17 14.58 -23.11
C VAL A 319 13.41 14.52 -24.43
N ARG A 320 13.55 15.57 -25.24
CA ARG A 320 13.00 15.67 -26.59
C ARG A 320 14.13 15.84 -27.59
N ARG A 321 14.24 14.90 -28.53
CA ARG A 321 15.28 14.94 -29.59
C ARG A 321 16.71 15.09 -29.04
N GLY A 322 16.98 14.52 -27.87
CA GLY A 322 18.28 14.58 -27.21
C GLY A 322 18.49 15.77 -26.27
N GLU A 323 17.58 16.74 -26.26
CA GLU A 323 17.65 17.91 -25.37
C GLU A 323 16.74 17.73 -24.15
N VAL A 324 17.23 18.11 -22.97
CA VAL A 324 16.42 18.16 -21.75
C VAL A 324 15.46 19.35 -21.86
N VAL A 325 14.15 19.07 -21.82
CA VAL A 325 13.10 20.11 -21.91
C VAL A 325 12.43 20.40 -20.58
N ALA A 326 12.59 19.52 -19.58
CA ALA A 326 12.14 19.73 -18.22
C ALA A 326 12.88 18.79 -17.26
N GLU A 327 13.01 19.22 -16.01
CA GLU A 327 13.51 18.44 -14.87
C GLU A 327 12.52 18.57 -13.71
N PHE A 328 12.48 17.56 -12.85
CA PHE A 328 11.64 17.55 -11.65
C PHE A 328 12.38 16.84 -10.51
N ASP A 329 12.13 17.25 -9.27
CA ASP A 329 12.75 16.68 -8.07
C ASP A 329 11.86 16.90 -6.86
N HIS A 330 11.31 15.82 -6.34
CA HIS A 330 10.30 15.81 -5.29
C HIS A 330 10.51 14.61 -4.37
N GLY A 331 10.02 14.69 -3.13
CA GLY A 331 10.12 13.59 -2.18
C GLY A 331 9.37 13.85 -0.89
N THR A 332 9.12 12.77 -0.12
CA THR A 332 8.35 12.78 1.13
C THR A 332 9.16 13.06 2.37
N ALA A 333 10.50 12.93 2.29
CA ALA A 333 11.37 13.25 3.41
C ALA A 333 11.19 14.73 3.78
N ALA A 334 10.82 14.99 5.03
CA ALA A 334 10.82 16.35 5.54
C ALA A 334 12.26 16.87 5.40
N VAL A 335 12.45 18.00 4.72
CA VAL A 335 13.69 18.77 4.88
C VAL A 335 13.69 19.26 6.32
N VAL A 336 14.26 18.48 7.23
CA VAL A 336 14.62 18.96 8.56
C VAL A 336 15.82 19.88 8.37
N GLY A 337 15.55 21.16 8.15
CA GLY A 337 16.55 22.22 8.28
C GLY A 337 16.68 23.16 7.06
N GLY A 338 16.03 24.31 7.18
CA GLY A 338 16.60 25.63 6.87
C GLY A 338 17.07 25.91 5.45
N ALA A 339 16.24 26.62 4.68
CA ALA A 339 16.76 27.64 3.78
C ALA A 339 16.85 28.95 4.58
N ALA A 340 18.07 29.48 4.67
CA ALA A 340 18.40 30.80 5.19
C ALA A 340 17.79 31.92 4.33
#